data_AF-A0A9P7MX40-F1
#
_entry.id   AF-A0A9P7MX40-F1
#
_cell.length_a   1.000
_cell.length_b   1.000
_cell.length_c   1.000
_cell.angle_alpha   90.00
_cell.angle_beta   90.00
_cell.angle_gamma   90.00
#
_symmetry.space_group_name_H-M   'P 1'
#
loop_
_entity.id
_entity.type
_entity.pdbx_description
1 polymer ?
#
loop_
_entity_poly.entity_id
_entity_poly.type
_entity_poly.pdbx_seq_one_letter_code
_entity_poly.pdbx_strand_id
1 'polypeptide(L)'
;MSAYADFFSSHAPSFGHWLELSEIPLTGELTAVHPPKLPLNEFDERHQLKDQYLETQYRLHRYEATEPLRRAIQEYRAKFSYGNSDIELGLANIYKNVFVTGHALGNDGATQRLRICKPPNQLFIVDEAQEGEKVDEIEYLTPGTLLAVSTDHFRSTCSVAVVAENDGLQMDTPYIDVF
;
A
#
# COMPACT_ATOMS: atom_id res chain seq x y z
N MET A 1 -10.21 19.46 -22.81
CA MET A 1 -10.98 18.58 -21.90
C MET A 1 -10.39 18.77 -20.51
N SER A 2 -11.23 18.96 -19.49
CA SER A 2 -10.77 19.24 -18.12
C SER A 2 -10.20 17.98 -17.49
N ALA A 3 -8.96 18.02 -16.99
CA ALA A 3 -8.30 16.91 -16.28
C ALA A 3 -9.13 16.35 -15.11
N TYR A 4 -10.09 17.13 -14.61
CA TYR A 4 -11.03 16.73 -13.57
C TYR A 4 -11.98 15.60 -13.98
N ALA A 5 -12.45 15.61 -15.24
CA ALA A 5 -13.39 14.61 -15.76
C ALA A 5 -12.72 13.27 -16.10
N ASP A 6 -11.39 13.28 -16.26
CA ASP A 6 -10.61 12.07 -16.49
C ASP A 6 -10.39 11.28 -15.18
N PHE A 7 -10.40 11.97 -14.04
CA PHE A 7 -10.11 11.40 -12.71
C PHE A 7 -11.36 11.09 -11.90
N PHE A 8 -12.35 11.99 -11.90
CA PHE A 8 -13.63 11.79 -11.22
C PHE A 8 -14.73 11.40 -12.19
N SER A 9 -15.64 10.53 -11.74
CA SER A 9 -16.83 10.17 -12.48
C SER A 9 -18.07 10.32 -11.59
N SER A 10 -19.16 10.82 -12.19
CA SER A 10 -20.49 10.82 -11.58
C SER A 10 -21.14 9.43 -11.57
N HIS A 11 -20.53 8.46 -12.25
CA HIS A 11 -20.99 7.07 -12.28
C HIS A 11 -20.01 6.21 -11.47
N ALA A 12 -20.54 5.30 -10.65
CA ALA A 12 -19.71 4.41 -9.83
C ALA A 12 -18.71 3.63 -10.70
N PRO A 13 -17.44 3.50 -10.29
CA PRO A 13 -16.43 2.77 -11.06
C PRO A 13 -16.78 1.28 -11.19
N SER A 14 -16.23 0.65 -12.23
CA SER A 14 -16.51 -0.73 -12.67
C SER A 14 -16.07 -1.86 -11.73
N PHE A 15 -15.58 -1.55 -10.54
CA PHE A 15 -15.19 -2.55 -9.55
C PHE A 15 -16.38 -2.89 -8.67
N GLY A 16 -17.21 -3.82 -9.15
CA GLY A 16 -18.23 -4.53 -8.38
C GLY A 16 -19.19 -3.67 -7.55
N HIS A 17 -20.02 -4.33 -6.76
CA HIS A 17 -20.81 -3.67 -5.73
C HIS A 17 -19.89 -3.35 -4.54
N TRP A 18 -19.92 -2.12 -4.01
CA TRP A 18 -18.95 -1.67 -2.99
C TRP A 18 -18.98 -2.49 -1.69
N LEU A 19 -20.14 -3.06 -1.34
CA LEU A 19 -20.28 -3.97 -0.18
C LEU A 19 -19.60 -5.34 -0.38
N GLU A 20 -19.27 -5.71 -1.61
CA GLU A 20 -18.62 -6.99 -1.94
C GLU A 20 -17.09 -6.82 -2.10
N LEU A 21 -16.61 -5.58 -2.05
CA LEU A 21 -15.18 -5.29 -2.16
C LEU A 21 -14.48 -5.60 -0.84
N SER A 22 -13.49 -6.49 -0.91
CA SER A 22 -12.57 -6.79 0.20
C SER A 22 -11.90 -5.51 0.68
N GLU A 23 -11.77 -5.29 1.99
CA GLU A 23 -11.03 -4.15 2.56
C GLU A 23 -9.56 -4.15 2.12
N ILE A 24 -8.95 -5.33 2.00
CA ILE A 24 -7.59 -5.50 1.48
C ILE A 24 -7.62 -5.34 -0.05
N PRO A 25 -6.72 -4.53 -0.64
CA PRO A 25 -6.63 -4.38 -2.07
C PRO A 25 -6.23 -5.68 -2.75
N LEU A 26 -6.80 -5.91 -3.93
CA LEU A 26 -6.44 -7.04 -4.77
C LEU A 26 -5.15 -6.76 -5.52
N THR A 27 -4.43 -7.82 -5.87
CA THR A 27 -3.25 -7.76 -6.75
C THR A 27 -3.50 -6.97 -8.03
N GLY A 28 -4.67 -7.14 -8.65
CA GLY A 28 -5.04 -6.43 -9.87
C GLY A 28 -5.13 -4.91 -9.68
N GLU A 29 -5.54 -4.45 -8.48
CA GLU A 29 -5.62 -3.02 -8.15
C GLU A 29 -4.20 -2.43 -7.98
N LEU A 30 -3.30 -3.15 -7.28
CA LEU A 30 -1.92 -2.70 -7.07
C LEU A 30 -1.05 -2.74 -8.33
N THR A 31 -1.36 -3.62 -9.28
CA THR A 31 -0.59 -3.76 -10.52
C THR A 31 -1.18 -2.98 -11.70
N ALA A 32 -2.36 -2.37 -11.52
CA ALA A 32 -3.05 -1.58 -12.54
C ALA A 32 -2.19 -0.40 -13.00
N VAL A 33 -2.12 -0.23 -14.34
CA VAL A 33 -1.37 0.85 -14.99
C VAL A 33 -1.98 2.22 -14.64
N HIS A 34 -3.31 2.28 -14.66
CA HIS A 34 -4.07 3.49 -14.38
C HIS A 34 -4.80 3.38 -13.04
N PRO A 35 -4.94 4.50 -12.30
CA PRO A 35 -5.76 4.52 -11.10
C PRO A 35 -7.24 4.24 -11.44
N PRO A 36 -8.02 3.73 -10.47
CA PRO A 36 -9.47 3.65 -10.65
C PRO A 36 -10.07 5.05 -10.76
N LYS A 37 -11.18 5.18 -11.49
CA LYS A 37 -11.97 6.41 -11.48
C LYS A 37 -12.63 6.58 -10.12
N LEU A 38 -12.56 7.77 -9.55
CA LEU A 38 -13.13 8.03 -8.23
C LEU A 38 -14.53 8.63 -8.34
N PRO A 39 -15.43 8.30 -7.40
CA PRO A 39 -16.70 8.98 -7.31
C PRO A 39 -16.47 10.45 -6.95
N LEU A 40 -17.26 11.34 -7.54
CA LEU A 40 -17.26 12.74 -7.18
C LEU A 40 -17.98 12.92 -5.84
N ASN A 41 -17.29 13.51 -4.86
CA ASN A 41 -17.90 13.87 -3.59
C ASN A 41 -18.60 15.23 -3.68
N GLU A 42 -19.82 15.25 -4.21
CA GLU A 42 -20.65 16.46 -4.30
C GLU A 42 -21.23 16.78 -2.91
N PHE A 43 -20.61 17.71 -2.20
CA PHE A 43 -21.10 18.21 -0.90
C PHE A 43 -22.24 19.22 -1.03
N ASP A 44 -22.37 19.86 -2.20
CA ASP A 44 -23.32 20.94 -2.42
C ASP A 44 -24.59 20.48 -3.18
N GLU A 45 -25.72 21.00 -2.72
CA GLU A 45 -27.06 21.06 -3.35
C GLU A 45 -28.03 19.87 -3.25
N ARG A 46 -27.64 18.63 -2.88
CA ARG A 46 -28.63 17.58 -2.55
C ARG A 46 -28.17 16.69 -1.40
N HIS A 47 -29.12 16.32 -0.53
CA HIS A 47 -28.91 15.25 0.43
C HIS A 47 -28.58 13.98 -0.36
N GLN A 48 -27.30 13.58 -0.39
CA GLN A 48 -26.91 12.28 -0.90
C GLN A 48 -27.70 11.22 -0.12
N LEU A 49 -28.23 10.22 -0.83
CA LEU A 49 -28.80 9.07 -0.14
C LEU A 49 -27.69 8.43 0.71
N LYS A 50 -28.04 7.96 1.92
CA LYS A 50 -27.06 7.39 2.87
C LYS A 50 -26.11 6.39 2.19
N ASP A 51 -26.64 5.50 1.36
CA ASP A 51 -25.83 4.48 0.67
C ASP A 51 -24.88 5.08 -0.37
N GLN A 52 -25.28 6.15 -1.07
CA GLN A 52 -24.42 6.87 -2.02
C GLN A 52 -23.27 7.57 -1.30
N TYR A 53 -23.55 8.17 -0.14
CA TYR A 53 -22.52 8.78 0.69
C TYR A 53 -21.52 7.73 1.18
N LEU A 54 -22.01 6.61 1.73
CA LEU A 54 -21.14 5.53 2.23
C LEU A 54 -20.30 4.90 1.12
N GLU A 55 -20.88 4.65 -0.05
CA GLU A 55 -20.14 4.16 -1.22
C GLU A 55 -19.04 5.15 -1.62
N THR A 56 -19.37 6.43 -1.67
CA THR A 56 -18.41 7.48 -2.03
C THR A 56 -17.25 7.52 -1.06
N GLN A 57 -17.53 7.53 0.25
CA GLN A 57 -16.49 7.51 1.29
C GLN A 57 -15.64 6.23 1.22
N TYR A 58 -16.28 5.07 1.09
CA TYR A 58 -15.58 3.78 0.97
C TYR A 58 -14.57 3.79 -0.19
N ARG A 59 -15.01 4.22 -1.38
CA ARG A 59 -14.16 4.22 -2.58
C ARG A 59 -13.02 5.24 -2.48
N LEU A 60 -13.26 6.41 -1.87
CA LEU A 60 -12.22 7.41 -1.65
C LEU A 60 -11.17 6.93 -0.64
N HIS A 61 -11.58 6.40 0.50
CA HIS A 61 -10.63 5.87 1.49
C HIS A 61 -9.87 4.65 0.97
N ARG A 62 -10.53 3.76 0.23
CA ARG A 62 -9.85 2.65 -0.44
C ARG A 62 -8.77 3.15 -1.40
N TYR A 63 -9.08 4.17 -2.21
CA TYR A 63 -8.11 4.76 -3.12
C TYR A 63 -6.94 5.37 -2.37
N GLU A 64 -7.21 6.14 -1.31
CA GLU A 64 -6.17 6.75 -0.46
C GLU A 64 -5.21 5.70 0.13
N ALA A 65 -5.75 4.57 0.61
CA ALA A 65 -4.95 3.47 1.13
C ALA A 65 -4.15 2.70 0.07
N THR A 66 -4.69 2.56 -1.15
CA THR A 66 -4.15 1.66 -2.19
C THR A 66 -3.19 2.37 -3.15
N GLU A 67 -3.48 3.64 -3.49
CA GLU A 67 -2.79 4.38 -4.53
C GLU A 67 -1.29 4.60 -4.26
N PRO A 68 -0.83 4.91 -3.03
CA PRO A 68 0.60 5.08 -2.77
C PRO A 68 1.41 3.83 -3.14
N LEU A 69 0.91 2.65 -2.77
CA LEU A 69 1.57 1.37 -3.05
C LEU A 69 1.50 1.01 -4.54
N ARG A 70 0.37 1.28 -5.22
CA ARG A 70 0.25 1.13 -6.68
C ARG A 70 1.27 2.00 -7.42
N ARG A 71 1.40 3.27 -7.04
CA ARG A 71 2.38 4.21 -7.62
C ARG A 71 3.82 3.74 -7.40
N ALA A 72 4.13 3.28 -6.19
CA ALA A 72 5.45 2.73 -5.85
C ALA A 72 5.80 1.52 -6.74
N ILE A 73 4.85 0.60 -6.99
CA ILE A 73 5.07 -0.54 -7.89
C ILE A 73 5.32 -0.09 -9.34
N GLN A 74 4.55 0.89 -9.83
CA GLN A 74 4.75 1.41 -11.19
C GLN A 74 6.10 2.13 -11.33
N GLU A 75 6.48 2.95 -10.35
CA GLU A 75 7.77 3.61 -10.28
C GLU A 75 8.91 2.58 -10.26
N TYR A 76 8.78 1.52 -9.45
CA TYR A 76 9.73 0.43 -9.38
C TYR A 76 9.89 -0.27 -10.74
N ARG A 77 8.78 -0.66 -11.38
CA ARG A 77 8.80 -1.31 -12.71
C ARG A 77 9.49 -0.43 -13.74
N ALA A 78 9.19 0.87 -13.75
CA ALA A 78 9.80 1.82 -14.67
C ALA A 78 11.32 1.89 -14.44
N LYS A 79 11.77 2.17 -13.21
CA LYS A 79 13.20 2.27 -12.85
C LYS A 79 13.96 0.96 -13.12
N PHE A 80 13.36 -0.18 -12.81
CA PHE A 80 13.93 -1.50 -13.08
C PHE A 80 14.11 -1.77 -14.58
N SER A 81 13.13 -1.35 -15.40
CA SER A 81 13.21 -1.50 -16.85
C SER A 81 14.35 -0.68 -17.48
N TYR A 82 14.74 0.43 -16.85
CA TYR A 82 15.91 1.24 -17.25
C TYR A 82 17.26 0.66 -16.79
N GLY A 83 17.26 -0.48 -16.08
CA GLY A 83 18.49 -1.15 -15.64
C GLY A 83 19.12 -0.59 -14.36
N ASN A 84 18.37 0.21 -13.59
CA ASN A 84 18.86 0.73 -12.31
C ASN A 84 18.96 -0.40 -11.27
N SER A 85 20.16 -0.64 -10.74
CA SER A 85 20.39 -1.65 -9.68
C SER A 85 20.02 -1.13 -8.29
N ASP A 86 20.14 0.19 -8.08
CA ASP A 86 19.82 0.87 -6.83
C ASP A 86 18.57 1.74 -7.01
N ILE A 87 17.41 1.10 -6.84
CA ILE A 87 16.11 1.73 -6.98
C ILE A 87 15.69 2.24 -5.60
N GLU A 88 15.56 3.56 -5.50
CA GLU A 88 14.88 4.24 -4.41
C GLU A 88 13.50 4.68 -4.92
N LEU A 89 12.48 4.65 -4.07
CA LEU A 89 11.13 5.13 -4.39
C LEU A 89 10.80 6.31 -3.50
N GLY A 90 9.94 7.21 -3.96
CA GLY A 90 9.55 8.39 -3.16
C GLY A 90 8.51 8.08 -2.07
N LEU A 91 7.67 7.06 -2.28
CA LEU A 91 6.47 6.80 -1.46
C LEU A 91 6.50 5.48 -0.69
N ALA A 92 7.52 4.65 -0.88
CA ALA A 92 7.59 3.33 -0.26
C ALA A 92 9.04 2.84 -0.08
N ASN A 93 9.25 2.04 0.96
CA ASN A 93 10.53 1.37 1.18
C ASN A 93 10.60 0.04 0.42
N ILE A 94 11.76 -0.27 -0.17
CA ILE A 94 12.00 -1.57 -0.84
C ILE A 94 12.84 -2.47 0.06
N TYR A 95 12.28 -3.62 0.41
CA TYR A 95 12.99 -4.69 1.12
C TYR A 95 13.44 -5.73 0.09
N LYS A 96 14.76 -5.90 -0.05
CA LYS A 96 15.37 -6.91 -0.94
C LYS A 96 15.75 -8.15 -0.11
N ASN A 97 15.94 -9.30 -0.78
CA ASN A 97 16.35 -10.57 -0.16
C ASN A 97 15.40 -11.02 0.96
N VAL A 98 14.10 -10.97 0.66
CA VAL A 98 13.04 -11.43 1.56
C VAL A 98 12.82 -12.93 1.37
N PHE A 99 12.77 -13.68 2.46
CA PHE A 99 12.59 -15.13 2.43
C PHE A 99 11.53 -15.56 3.43
N VAL A 100 10.65 -16.48 3.01
CA VAL A 100 9.79 -17.20 3.96
C VAL A 100 10.67 -18.16 4.76
N THR A 101 10.69 -18.02 6.07
CA THR A 101 11.51 -18.86 6.96
C THR A 101 10.68 -19.81 7.82
N GLY A 102 9.36 -19.59 7.90
CA GLY A 102 8.47 -20.47 8.64
C GLY A 102 7.04 -19.96 8.67
N HIS A 103 6.26 -20.55 9.56
CA HIS A 103 4.87 -20.18 9.83
C HIS A 103 4.69 -19.99 11.33
N ALA A 104 3.85 -19.03 11.72
CA ALA A 104 3.42 -18.84 13.10
C ALA A 104 1.90 -18.98 13.19
N LEU A 105 1.43 -19.46 14.34
CA LEU A 105 0.01 -19.61 14.64
C LEU A 105 -0.30 -18.72 15.83
N GLY A 106 -1.00 -17.62 15.58
CA GLY A 106 -1.44 -16.66 16.59
C GLY A 106 -2.94 -16.77 16.85
N ASN A 107 -3.42 -15.95 17.78
CA ASN A 107 -4.85 -15.84 18.07
C ASN A 107 -5.66 -15.32 16.87
N ASP A 108 -5.03 -14.50 16.03
CA ASP A 108 -5.66 -13.88 14.85
C ASP A 108 -5.56 -14.76 13.59
N GLY A 109 -4.84 -15.87 13.65
CA GLY A 109 -4.76 -16.85 12.57
C GLY A 109 -3.36 -17.38 12.27
N ALA A 110 -3.24 -18.04 11.12
CA ALA A 110 -1.97 -18.54 10.62
C ALA A 110 -1.25 -17.44 9.83
N THR A 111 0.01 -17.21 10.15
CA THR A 111 0.88 -16.21 9.52
C THR A 111 2.10 -16.89 8.89
N GLN A 112 2.71 -16.20 7.93
CA GLN A 112 3.99 -16.56 7.34
C GLN A 112 5.09 -15.66 7.90
N ARG A 113 6.18 -16.27 8.33
CA ARG A 113 7.34 -15.54 8.82
C ARG A 113 8.25 -15.15 7.66
N LEU A 114 8.41 -13.85 7.46
CA LEU A 114 9.31 -13.30 6.47
C LEU A 114 10.57 -12.79 7.15
N ARG A 115 11.72 -13.34 6.77
CA ARG A 115 13.02 -12.72 7.06
C ARG A 115 13.27 -11.61 6.05
N ILE A 116 13.57 -10.42 6.53
CA ILE A 116 13.83 -9.25 5.69
C ILE A 116 15.25 -8.75 5.91
N CYS A 117 15.80 -8.04 4.93
CA CYS A 117 16.99 -7.21 5.15
C CYS A 117 16.53 -5.79 5.46
N LYS A 118 17.19 -5.10 6.41
CA LYS A 118 16.90 -3.68 6.67
C LYS A 118 17.10 -2.88 5.37
N PRO A 119 16.18 -1.98 5.01
CA PRO A 119 16.28 -1.23 3.77
C PRO A 119 17.46 -0.26 3.87
N PRO A 120 18.17 0.00 2.76
CA PRO A 120 19.37 0.84 2.78
C PRO A 120 19.05 2.31 3.07
N ASN A 121 17.90 2.82 2.63
CA ASN A 121 17.46 4.19 2.84
C ASN A 121 16.10 4.18 3.52
N GLN A 122 16.09 4.61 4.78
CA GLN A 122 14.86 4.94 5.48
C GLN A 122 14.34 6.25 4.87
N LEU A 123 13.19 6.22 4.20
CA LEU A 123 12.49 7.46 3.83
C LEU A 123 12.13 8.19 5.12
N PHE A 124 12.98 9.14 5.51
CA PHE A 124 12.61 10.16 6.48
C PHE A 124 11.66 11.12 5.77
N ILE A 125 10.39 11.11 6.15
CA ILE A 125 9.59 12.32 5.99
C ILE A 125 10.09 13.25 7.10
N VAL A 126 11.20 13.94 6.85
CA VAL A 126 11.59 15.08 7.68
C VAL A 126 10.66 16.20 7.24
N ASP A 127 9.64 16.49 8.05
CA ASP A 127 9.04 17.81 8.00
C ASP A 127 10.15 18.77 8.45
N GLU A 128 10.73 19.56 7.55
CA GLU A 128 11.91 20.42 7.78
C GLU A 128 11.64 21.57 8.78
N ALA A 129 10.67 21.43 9.68
CA ALA A 129 10.13 22.49 10.50
C ALA A 129 10.41 22.40 12.01
N GLN A 130 10.94 21.30 12.56
CA GLN A 130 11.16 21.22 14.02
C GLN A 130 12.57 20.76 14.42
N GLU A 131 13.46 21.74 14.50
CA GLU A 131 14.76 21.61 15.15
C GLU A 131 14.55 21.48 16.67
N GLY A 132 14.59 20.26 17.21
CA GLY A 132 14.69 20.03 18.66
C GLY A 132 13.70 19.03 19.27
N GLU A 133 12.75 18.49 18.51
CA GLU A 133 11.92 17.38 18.98
C GLU A 133 12.70 16.06 18.80
N LYS A 134 12.74 15.21 19.83
CA LYS A 134 13.29 13.86 19.68
C LYS A 134 12.47 13.22 18.57
N VAL A 135 13.09 12.94 17.42
CA VAL A 135 12.44 12.21 16.33
C VAL A 135 11.97 10.90 16.96
N ASP A 136 10.65 10.77 17.15
CA ASP A 136 10.06 9.51 17.59
C ASP A 136 10.63 8.43 16.67
N GLU A 137 11.16 7.35 17.25
CA GLU A 137 11.68 6.25 16.47
C GLU A 137 10.56 5.76 15.55
N ILE A 138 10.66 6.08 14.25
CA ILE A 138 9.63 5.70 13.28
C ILE A 138 9.57 4.17 13.27
N GLU A 139 8.49 3.62 13.80
CA GLU A 139 8.23 2.19 13.76
C GLU A 139 7.86 1.80 12.33
N TYR A 140 8.78 1.10 11.65
CA TYR A 140 8.52 0.56 10.32
C TYR A 140 7.72 -0.73 10.44
N LEU A 141 6.88 -1.04 9.44
CA LEU A 141 6.19 -2.34 9.34
C LEU A 141 5.39 -2.68 10.62
N THR A 142 4.70 -1.72 11.22
CA THR A 142 3.81 -1.98 12.37
C THR A 142 2.64 -2.88 11.97
N PRO A 143 2.02 -3.62 12.91
CA PRO A 143 0.81 -4.39 12.64
C PRO A 143 -0.24 -3.58 11.89
N GLY A 144 -0.84 -4.17 10.85
CA GLY A 144 -1.76 -3.49 9.93
C GLY A 144 -1.08 -2.82 8.72
N THR A 145 0.25 -2.75 8.67
CA THR A 145 0.96 -2.23 7.49
C THR A 145 0.72 -3.12 6.28
N LEU A 146 0.25 -2.51 5.18
CA LEU A 146 0.03 -3.19 3.90
C LEU A 146 1.33 -3.36 3.13
N LEU A 147 1.55 -4.57 2.60
CA LEU A 147 2.73 -4.93 1.83
C LEU A 147 2.36 -5.44 0.44
N ALA A 148 3.18 -5.10 -0.54
CA ALA A 148 3.19 -5.74 -1.85
C ALA A 148 4.44 -6.60 -1.98
N VAL A 149 4.26 -7.88 -2.24
CA VAL A 149 5.34 -8.88 -2.31
C VAL A 149 5.42 -9.43 -3.73
N SER A 150 6.63 -9.62 -4.24
CA SER A 150 6.87 -10.16 -5.57
C SER A 150 8.12 -11.03 -5.59
N THR A 151 8.11 -12.06 -6.43
CA THR A 151 9.29 -12.90 -6.70
C THR A 151 9.96 -12.56 -8.03
N ASP A 152 9.30 -11.82 -8.92
CA ASP A 152 9.78 -11.50 -10.27
C ASP A 152 9.84 -10.00 -10.59
N HIS A 153 10.19 -9.17 -9.60
CA HIS A 153 10.28 -7.71 -9.77
C HIS A 153 8.97 -7.05 -10.24
N PHE A 154 7.86 -7.56 -9.73
CA PHE A 154 6.49 -7.19 -10.05
C PHE A 154 6.16 -7.35 -11.53
N ARG A 155 6.85 -8.21 -12.30
CA ARG A 155 6.54 -8.37 -13.74
C ARG A 155 5.21 -9.09 -13.94
N SER A 156 5.05 -10.23 -13.28
CA SER A 156 3.84 -11.05 -13.32
C SER A 156 3.35 -11.45 -11.92
N THR A 157 4.22 -11.45 -10.92
CA THR A 157 3.87 -11.79 -9.54
C THR A 157 3.65 -10.54 -8.70
N CYS A 158 2.55 -10.50 -7.97
CA CYS A 158 2.29 -9.52 -6.93
C CYS A 158 1.27 -10.11 -5.96
N SER A 159 1.69 -10.31 -4.73
CA SER A 159 0.81 -10.75 -3.64
C SER A 159 0.66 -9.61 -2.65
N VAL A 160 -0.52 -9.51 -2.05
CA VAL A 160 -0.80 -8.54 -0.99
C VAL A 160 -0.70 -9.26 0.34
N ALA A 161 0.00 -8.66 1.28
CA ALA A 161 0.16 -9.18 2.62
C ALA A 161 -0.03 -8.04 3.63
N VAL A 162 -0.40 -8.38 4.86
CA VAL A 162 -0.55 -7.42 5.94
C VAL A 162 0.31 -7.85 7.10
N VAL A 163 1.06 -6.93 7.69
CA VAL A 163 1.86 -7.24 8.89
C VAL A 163 0.92 -7.62 10.03
N ALA A 164 1.10 -8.81 10.56
CA ALA A 164 0.40 -9.30 11.75
C ALA A 164 1.15 -8.88 13.02
N GLU A 165 2.46 -9.11 13.04
CA GLU A 165 3.31 -8.88 14.21
C GLU A 165 4.72 -8.47 13.78
N ASN A 166 5.34 -7.63 14.59
CA ASN A 166 6.63 -7.03 14.32
C ASN A 166 7.55 -6.99 15.55
N ASP A 167 7.75 -8.16 16.15
CA ASP A 167 8.69 -8.34 17.26
C ASP A 167 10.16 -8.43 16.79
N GLY A 168 10.39 -8.51 15.49
CA GLY A 168 11.68 -8.88 14.91
C GLY A 168 12.53 -7.75 14.35
N LEU A 169 12.02 -6.53 14.14
CA LEU A 169 12.82 -5.46 13.51
C LEU A 169 14.06 -5.03 14.33
N GLN A 170 14.00 -5.21 15.64
CA GLN A 170 15.09 -4.90 16.58
C GLN A 170 16.12 -6.04 16.72
N MET A 171 15.81 -7.23 16.21
CA MET A 171 16.68 -8.41 16.30
C MET A 171 17.84 -8.33 15.29
N ASP A 172 18.96 -9.01 15.59
CA ASP A 172 20.13 -9.09 14.70
C ASP A 172 19.78 -9.66 13.32
N THR A 173 18.81 -10.58 13.25
CA THR A 173 18.19 -11.03 12.00
C THR A 173 16.72 -10.63 12.01
N PRO A 174 16.33 -9.57 11.28
CA PRO A 174 14.99 -9.06 11.39
C PRO A 174 13.98 -9.93 10.65
N TYR A 175 12.83 -10.11 11.29
CA TYR A 175 11.69 -10.81 10.73
C TYR A 175 10.39 -10.09 11.05
N ILE A 176 9.38 -10.34 10.23
CA ILE A 176 7.99 -9.93 10.43
C ILE A 176 7.10 -11.14 10.18
N ASP A 177 5.95 -11.19 10.83
CA ASP A 177 4.91 -12.17 10.51
C ASP A 177 3.79 -11.48 9.73
N VAL A 178 3.34 -12.12 8.64
CA VAL A 178 2.33 -11.55 7.74
C VAL A 178 1.20 -12.53 7.47
N PHE A 179 0.00 -12.00 7.23
CA PHE A 179 -1.14 -12.75 6.68
C PHE A 179 -1.02 -12.92 5.17
#